data_AF-A0A9X9BZJ9-F1
#
_entry.id   AF-A0A9X9BZJ9-F1
#
_cell.length_a   1.000
_cell.length_b   1.000
_cell.length_c   1.000
_cell.angle_alpha   90.00
_cell.angle_beta   90.00
_cell.angle_gamma   90.00
#
_symmetry.space_group_name_H-M   'P 1'
#
loop_
_entity.id
_entity.type
_entity.pdbx_description
1 polymer ?
#
loop_
_entity_poly.entity_id
_entity_poly.type
_entity_poly.pdbx_seq_one_letter_code
_entity_poly.pdbx_strand_id
1 'polypeptide(L)'
;MKRHDVRKSVLGLILMSGMGAAHAADVFYPQPGEVCDRVSHLCADRQGISMGLTELHLGKSAMDKLQQAMGDGVGVHMDSYTLSNGVYCESKTQTCYSDRFKTRKDATATENLYGQPAAHAATVFFPASGVICDRKSSLCADASGISLGLTLSYLGQAAQDKLQQALGEGAGVDMGTYTLSNGVYCDSQAKACYTDRFKTRLDFQTTKRLFH
;
A
#
# COMPACT_ATOMS: atom_id res chain seq x y z
N MET A 1 13.05 50.03 -60.18
CA MET A 1 14.13 49.52 -59.30
C MET A 1 13.53 49.19 -57.94
N LYS A 2 13.95 48.05 -57.35
CA LYS A 2 13.57 47.46 -56.04
C LYS A 2 12.17 46.85 -55.94
N ARG A 3 11.90 45.77 -55.21
CA ARG A 3 12.55 44.47 -54.84
C ARG A 3 11.56 43.88 -53.80
N HIS A 4 11.15 42.62 -54.01
CA HIS A 4 10.68 41.60 -53.05
C HIS A 4 9.64 41.94 -51.95
N ASP A 5 8.56 41.15 -51.87
CA ASP A 5 8.48 40.13 -50.81
C ASP A 5 7.51 38.98 -51.22
N VAL A 6 8.02 37.75 -51.23
CA VAL A 6 7.25 36.52 -51.47
C VAL A 6 7.12 35.83 -50.12
N ARG A 7 6.00 36.04 -49.44
CA ARG A 7 5.66 35.26 -48.25
C ARG A 7 5.10 33.90 -48.68
N LYS A 8 5.97 32.89 -48.56
CA LYS A 8 5.63 31.47 -48.61
C LYS A 8 4.66 31.15 -47.46
N SER A 9 3.41 30.80 -47.78
CA SER A 9 2.52 30.16 -46.81
C SER A 9 2.85 28.67 -46.74
N VAL A 10 3.46 28.27 -45.63
CA VAL A 10 3.67 26.87 -45.25
C VAL A 10 2.35 26.31 -44.75
N LEU A 11 1.89 25.24 -45.40
CA LEU A 11 0.73 24.44 -45.03
C LEU A 11 1.06 23.67 -43.75
N GLY A 12 0.51 24.07 -42.61
CA GLY A 12 0.69 23.38 -41.33
C GLY A 12 -0.25 22.17 -41.22
N LEU A 13 0.29 20.95 -41.24
CA LEU A 13 -0.42 19.75 -40.82
C LEU A 13 -0.62 19.81 -39.30
N ILE A 14 -1.87 19.97 -38.87
CA ILE A 14 -2.27 19.77 -37.46
C ILE A 14 -2.46 18.26 -37.28
N LEU A 15 -1.45 17.61 -36.70
CA LEU A 15 -1.58 16.26 -36.14
C LEU A 15 -2.48 16.35 -34.91
N MET A 16 -3.74 15.91 -35.05
CA MET A 16 -4.60 15.66 -33.90
C MET A 16 -4.11 14.41 -33.18
N SER A 17 -3.22 14.61 -32.21
CA SER A 17 -2.88 13.60 -31.22
C SER A 17 -4.15 13.23 -30.46
N GLY A 18 -4.74 12.08 -30.79
CA GLY A 18 -5.80 11.47 -30.01
C GLY A 18 -5.28 11.21 -28.59
N MET A 19 -5.83 11.92 -27.61
CA MET A 19 -5.61 11.62 -26.20
C MET A 19 -6.37 10.33 -25.90
N GLY A 20 -5.72 9.19 -26.06
CA GLY A 20 -6.20 7.93 -25.49
C GLY A 20 -6.19 8.07 -23.98
N ALA A 21 -7.36 8.28 -23.38
CA ALA A 21 -7.52 8.19 -21.94
C ALA A 21 -7.22 6.75 -21.53
N ALA A 22 -6.03 6.50 -20.98
CA ALA A 22 -5.66 5.22 -20.41
C ALA A 22 -6.73 4.84 -19.37
N HIS A 23 -7.60 3.89 -19.71
CA HIS A 23 -8.54 3.32 -18.76
C HIS A 23 -7.71 2.53 -17.77
N ALA A 24 -7.46 3.10 -16.59
CA ALA A 24 -6.82 2.37 -15.52
C ALA A 24 -7.69 1.16 -15.17
N ALA A 25 -7.06 -0.01 -15.10
CA ALA A 25 -7.73 -1.29 -14.89
C ALA A 25 -8.65 -1.25 -13.65
N ASP A 26 -9.81 -1.90 -13.76
CA ASP A 26 -10.80 -1.96 -12.68
C ASP A 26 -10.24 -2.69 -11.45
N VAL A 27 -9.47 -3.75 -11.67
CA VAL A 27 -8.66 -4.42 -10.65
C VAL A 27 -7.19 -4.06 -10.87
N PHE A 28 -6.53 -3.53 -9.84
CA PHE A 28 -5.14 -3.09 -9.91
C PHE A 28 -4.37 -3.37 -8.62
N TYR A 29 -3.04 -3.41 -8.72
CA TYR A 29 -2.12 -3.66 -7.60
C TYR A 29 -1.30 -2.39 -7.36
N PRO A 30 -1.70 -1.50 -6.44
CA PRO A 30 -1.02 -0.22 -6.23
C PRO A 30 0.44 -0.41 -5.79
N GLN A 31 0.74 -1.53 -5.13
CA GLN A 31 2.09 -1.99 -4.80
C GLN A 31 2.07 -3.49 -4.45
N PRO A 32 3.24 -4.13 -4.31
CA PRO A 32 3.31 -5.52 -3.86
C PRO A 32 2.60 -5.70 -2.51
N GLY A 33 1.74 -6.70 -2.41
CA GLY A 33 0.99 -6.97 -1.18
C GLY A 33 -0.39 -6.30 -1.09
N GLU A 34 -0.81 -5.53 -2.09
CA GLU A 34 -2.11 -4.86 -2.10
C GLU A 34 -2.84 -5.08 -3.43
N VAL A 35 -4.15 -5.27 -3.36
CA VAL A 35 -5.05 -5.31 -4.52
C VAL A 35 -6.24 -4.39 -4.28
N CYS A 36 -6.63 -3.64 -5.30
CA CYS A 36 -7.79 -2.77 -5.27
C CYS A 36 -8.71 -3.07 -6.45
N ASP A 37 -10.00 -2.94 -6.21
CA ASP A 37 -11.07 -3.13 -7.19
C ASP A 37 -12.01 -1.93 -7.17
N ARG A 38 -12.00 -1.17 -8.25
CA ARG A 38 -12.81 0.04 -8.42
C ARG A 38 -14.29 -0.27 -8.53
N VAL A 39 -14.64 -1.41 -9.12
CA VAL A 39 -16.04 -1.82 -9.35
C VAL A 39 -16.63 -2.35 -8.05
N SER A 40 -15.87 -3.16 -7.31
CA SER A 40 -16.31 -3.70 -6.01
C SER A 40 -16.09 -2.73 -4.85
N HIS A 41 -15.48 -1.56 -5.10
CA HIS A 41 -15.19 -0.52 -4.11
C HIS A 41 -14.40 -1.01 -2.89
N LEU A 42 -13.46 -1.93 -3.09
CA LEU A 42 -12.64 -2.48 -2.01
C LEU A 42 -11.16 -2.49 -2.38
N CYS A 43 -10.32 -2.31 -1.38
CA CYS A 43 -8.93 -2.70 -1.41
C CYS A 43 -8.67 -3.74 -0.31
N ALA A 44 -7.71 -4.60 -0.56
CA ALA A 44 -7.29 -5.65 0.34
C ALA A 44 -5.77 -5.80 0.35
N ASP A 45 -5.25 -6.28 1.47
CA ASP A 45 -3.86 -6.69 1.63
C ASP A 45 -3.77 -8.17 2.01
N ARG A 46 -2.61 -8.58 2.52
CA ARG A 46 -2.34 -9.96 2.92
C ARG A 46 -3.23 -10.46 4.07
N GLN A 47 -3.84 -9.57 4.84
CA GLN A 47 -4.73 -9.90 5.96
C GLN A 47 -6.20 -9.95 5.54
N GLY A 48 -6.57 -9.28 4.45
CA GLY A 48 -7.94 -9.22 3.96
C GLY A 48 -8.32 -7.84 3.45
N ILE A 49 -9.63 -7.61 3.33
CA ILE A 49 -10.20 -6.31 2.96
C ILE A 49 -9.78 -5.25 4.01
N SER A 50 -9.31 -4.10 3.54
CA SER A 50 -8.89 -2.97 4.38
C SER A 50 -9.64 -1.69 4.03
N MET A 51 -10.32 -1.13 5.04
CA MET A 51 -11.01 0.17 4.93
C MET A 51 -10.04 1.32 4.69
N GLY A 52 -8.91 1.34 5.40
CA GLY A 52 -7.87 2.36 5.25
C GLY A 52 -7.24 2.35 3.86
N LEU A 53 -6.93 1.16 3.31
CA LEU A 53 -6.46 1.03 1.92
C LEU A 53 -7.53 1.43 0.91
N THR A 54 -8.79 1.10 1.18
CA THR A 54 -9.92 1.49 0.33
C THR A 54 -10.04 3.01 0.28
N GLU A 55 -10.01 3.70 1.43
CA GLU A 55 -10.02 5.16 1.47
C GLU A 55 -8.76 5.77 0.84
N LEU A 56 -7.60 5.12 1.01
CA LEU A 56 -6.33 5.58 0.45
C LEU A 56 -6.33 5.59 -1.08
N HIS A 57 -6.74 4.49 -1.70
CA HIS A 57 -6.58 4.29 -3.14
C HIS A 57 -7.86 4.58 -3.94
N LEU A 58 -9.03 4.39 -3.34
CA LEU A 58 -10.34 4.58 -4.00
C LEU A 58 -11.13 5.78 -3.44
N GLY A 59 -10.67 6.37 -2.33
CA GLY A 59 -11.27 7.54 -1.72
C GLY A 59 -12.40 7.23 -0.75
N LYS A 60 -12.79 8.25 0.03
CA LYS A 60 -13.76 8.12 1.13
C LYS A 60 -15.11 7.56 0.69
N SER A 61 -15.61 7.96 -0.48
CA SER A 61 -16.89 7.45 -0.98
C SER A 61 -16.87 5.95 -1.24
N ALA A 62 -15.75 5.38 -1.70
CA ALA A 62 -15.63 3.94 -1.88
C ALA A 62 -15.60 3.22 -0.52
N MET A 63 -14.84 3.76 0.44
CA MET A 63 -14.82 3.25 1.81
C MET A 63 -16.21 3.30 2.46
N ASP A 64 -16.96 4.40 2.34
CA ASP A 64 -18.31 4.52 2.90
C ASP A 64 -19.27 3.47 2.28
N LYS A 65 -19.16 3.21 0.97
CA LYS A 65 -19.93 2.15 0.29
C LYS A 65 -19.55 0.76 0.77
N LEU A 66 -18.26 0.49 0.95
CA LEU A 66 -17.77 -0.77 1.50
C LEU A 66 -18.31 -0.99 2.91
N GLN A 67 -18.26 0.04 3.76
CA GLN A 67 -18.82 0.00 5.11
C GLN A 67 -20.33 -0.31 5.09
N GLN A 68 -21.08 0.33 4.19
CA GLN A 68 -22.51 0.06 4.01
C GLN A 68 -22.77 -1.38 3.55
N ALA A 69 -21.96 -1.90 2.63
CA ALA A 69 -22.08 -3.28 2.14
C ALA A 69 -21.77 -4.33 3.22
N MET A 70 -20.90 -4.00 4.18
CA MET A 70 -20.57 -4.86 5.31
C MET A 70 -21.62 -4.85 6.43
N GLY A 71 -22.54 -3.87 6.45
CA GLY A 71 -23.57 -3.75 7.47
C GLY A 71 -23.01 -3.65 8.89
N ASP A 72 -23.70 -4.27 9.85
CA ASP A 72 -23.42 -4.30 11.29
C ASP A 72 -22.27 -5.23 11.70
N GLY A 73 -21.53 -5.78 10.73
CA GLY A 73 -20.24 -6.47 10.96
C GLY A 73 -20.34 -7.86 11.59
N VAL A 74 -21.54 -8.34 11.91
CA VAL A 74 -21.76 -9.70 12.42
C VAL A 74 -21.66 -10.70 11.27
N GLY A 75 -20.63 -11.55 11.29
CA GLY A 75 -20.47 -12.66 10.33
C GLY A 75 -19.83 -12.28 8.99
N VAL A 76 -19.19 -11.11 8.89
CA VAL A 76 -18.51 -10.71 7.65
C VAL A 76 -17.08 -11.25 7.61
N HIS A 77 -16.84 -12.20 6.69
CA HIS A 77 -15.52 -12.76 6.42
C HIS A 77 -14.71 -11.80 5.55
N MET A 78 -13.86 -10.98 6.17
CA MET A 78 -12.94 -10.05 5.48
C MET A 78 -11.71 -10.75 4.87
N ASP A 79 -11.52 -12.02 5.23
CA ASP A 79 -10.40 -12.86 4.83
C ASP A 79 -10.66 -13.65 3.54
N SER A 80 -11.85 -13.50 2.93
CA SER A 80 -12.11 -14.02 1.59
C SER A 80 -13.02 -13.11 0.79
N TYR A 81 -12.73 -12.93 -0.50
CA TYR A 81 -13.43 -11.98 -1.35
C TYR A 81 -13.26 -12.29 -2.83
N THR A 82 -14.23 -11.88 -3.64
CA THR A 82 -14.21 -11.99 -5.11
C THR A 82 -14.08 -10.60 -5.72
N LEU A 83 -13.10 -10.45 -6.60
CA LEU A 83 -12.86 -9.26 -7.39
C LEU A 83 -13.81 -9.25 -8.61
N SER A 84 -14.05 -8.08 -9.17
CA SER A 84 -14.97 -7.82 -10.29
C SER A 84 -14.56 -8.53 -11.58
N ASN A 85 -13.27 -8.90 -11.70
CA ASN A 85 -12.76 -9.74 -12.77
C ASN A 85 -12.96 -11.25 -12.53
N GLY A 86 -13.65 -11.65 -11.46
CA GLY A 86 -13.96 -13.03 -11.11
C GLY A 86 -12.94 -13.72 -10.19
N VAL A 87 -11.74 -13.14 -10.02
CA VAL A 87 -10.70 -13.72 -9.17
C VAL A 87 -11.16 -13.75 -7.71
N TYR A 88 -11.02 -14.90 -7.06
CA TYR A 88 -11.37 -15.09 -5.66
C TYR A 88 -10.11 -15.30 -4.81
N CYS A 89 -9.94 -14.52 -3.75
CA CYS A 89 -8.76 -14.56 -2.88
C CYS A 89 -9.12 -14.97 -1.46
N GLU A 90 -8.24 -15.71 -0.81
CA GLU A 90 -8.32 -16.10 0.61
C GLU A 90 -7.03 -15.73 1.35
N SER A 91 -7.16 -14.87 2.35
CA SER A 91 -6.03 -14.36 3.15
C SER A 91 -5.46 -15.42 4.07
N LYS A 92 -6.32 -16.31 4.62
CA LYS A 92 -5.88 -17.44 5.47
C LYS A 92 -4.95 -18.41 4.75
N THR A 93 -5.24 -18.72 3.50
CA THR A 93 -4.46 -19.65 2.67
C THR A 93 -3.47 -18.91 1.77
N GLN A 94 -3.46 -17.57 1.82
CA GLN A 94 -2.60 -16.70 1.01
C GLN A 94 -2.63 -17.08 -0.48
N THR A 95 -3.82 -17.35 -1.00
CA THR A 95 -4.00 -17.86 -2.36
C THR A 95 -5.17 -17.17 -3.05
N CYS A 96 -4.98 -16.84 -4.32
CA CYS A 96 -6.06 -16.43 -5.22
C CYS A 96 -6.35 -17.53 -6.25
N TYR A 97 -7.59 -17.57 -6.70
CA TYR A 97 -8.14 -18.56 -7.63
C TYR A 97 -8.87 -17.86 -8.78
N SER A 98 -9.01 -18.55 -9.91
CA SER A 98 -9.71 -18.05 -11.10
C SER A 98 -11.17 -17.69 -10.85
N ASP A 99 -11.78 -18.29 -9.82
CA ASP A 99 -13.17 -18.13 -9.44
C ASP A 99 -13.39 -18.62 -7.99
N ARG A 100 -14.58 -18.34 -7.46
CA ARG A 100 -15.00 -18.73 -6.11
C ARG A 100 -15.12 -20.24 -5.88
N PHE A 101 -15.15 -21.05 -6.94
CA PHE A 101 -15.18 -22.51 -6.85
C PHE A 101 -13.78 -23.11 -6.76
N LYS A 102 -12.74 -22.26 -6.75
CA LYS A 102 -11.33 -22.63 -6.65
C LYS A 102 -10.87 -23.54 -7.78
N THR A 103 -11.44 -23.40 -8.99
CA THR A 103 -11.16 -24.26 -10.15
C THR A 103 -9.67 -24.35 -10.48
N ARG A 104 -8.98 -23.21 -10.46
CA ARG A 104 -7.54 -23.12 -10.69
C ARG A 104 -6.95 -22.04 -9.81
N LYS A 105 -5.74 -22.28 -9.28
CA LYS A 105 -4.93 -21.21 -8.67
C LYS A 105 -4.65 -20.11 -9.71
N ASP A 106 -4.84 -18.86 -9.33
CA ASP A 106 -4.39 -17.70 -10.09
C ASP A 106 -2.98 -17.33 -9.60
N ALA A 107 -1.96 -17.79 -10.32
CA ALA A 107 -0.56 -17.60 -9.92
C ALA A 107 -0.17 -16.12 -9.90
N THR A 108 -0.65 -15.32 -10.86
CA THR A 108 -0.31 -13.90 -10.97
C THR A 108 -0.94 -13.10 -9.83
N ALA A 109 -2.23 -13.28 -9.57
CA ALA A 109 -2.90 -12.61 -8.46
C ALA A 109 -2.33 -13.06 -7.11
N THR A 110 -2.04 -14.37 -6.97
CA THR A 110 -1.42 -14.90 -5.75
C THR A 110 -0.04 -14.28 -5.51
N GLU A 111 0.80 -14.19 -6.53
CA GLU A 111 2.15 -13.63 -6.38
C GLU A 111 2.10 -12.12 -6.08
N ASN A 112 1.27 -11.36 -6.80
CA ASN A 112 1.17 -9.91 -6.59
C ASN A 112 0.65 -9.55 -5.19
N LEU A 113 -0.30 -10.34 -4.66
CA LEU A 113 -0.93 -10.06 -3.37
C LEU A 113 -0.23 -10.74 -2.20
N TYR A 114 0.20 -11.99 -2.34
CA TYR A 114 0.72 -12.79 -1.23
C TYR A 114 2.17 -13.23 -1.38
N GLY A 115 2.79 -12.96 -2.53
CA GLY A 115 4.22 -13.18 -2.71
C GLY A 115 5.01 -12.48 -1.60
N GLN A 116 6.12 -13.09 -1.17
CA GLN A 116 7.07 -12.32 -0.40
C GLN A 116 7.56 -11.20 -1.32
N PRO A 117 7.57 -9.92 -0.89
CA PRO A 117 8.25 -8.93 -1.67
C PRO A 117 9.69 -9.45 -1.80
N ALA A 118 10.16 -9.64 -3.04
CA ALA A 118 11.40 -10.36 -3.36
C ALA A 118 12.55 -9.88 -2.46
N ALA A 119 13.69 -10.57 -2.36
CA ALA A 119 14.84 -10.04 -1.60
C ALA A 119 15.32 -8.63 -2.06
N HIS A 120 14.78 -8.11 -3.17
CA HIS A 120 14.83 -6.73 -3.67
C HIS A 120 13.62 -5.85 -3.25
N ALA A 121 12.86 -6.26 -2.23
CA ALA A 121 11.76 -5.52 -1.64
C ALA A 121 12.25 -4.15 -1.23
N ALA A 122 11.37 -3.16 -1.36
CA ALA A 122 11.59 -1.86 -0.76
C ALA A 122 12.08 -2.05 0.68
N THR A 123 13.19 -1.40 1.02
CA THR A 123 13.81 -1.49 2.35
C THR A 123 12.80 -1.14 3.44
N VAL A 124 11.95 -0.15 3.15
CA VAL A 124 10.77 0.24 3.91
C VAL A 124 9.54 -0.22 3.15
N PHE A 125 8.66 -0.97 3.81
CA PHE A 125 7.46 -1.54 3.20
C PHE A 125 6.34 -1.69 4.24
N PHE A 126 5.11 -1.87 3.77
CA PHE A 126 3.95 -2.09 4.63
C PHE A 126 3.43 -3.51 4.36
N PRO A 127 3.68 -4.48 5.24
CA PRO A 127 3.17 -5.83 5.05
C PRO A 127 1.66 -5.95 5.23
N ALA A 128 1.05 -4.93 5.85
CA ALA A 128 -0.39 -4.79 6.03
C ALA A 128 -0.75 -3.34 6.37
N SER A 129 -2.04 -3.03 6.27
CA SER A 129 -2.64 -1.78 6.71
C SER A 129 -2.28 -1.52 8.18
N GLY A 130 -1.76 -0.31 8.46
CA GLY A 130 -1.36 0.07 9.82
C GLY A 130 -0.06 -0.55 10.32
N VAL A 131 0.68 -1.30 9.49
CA VAL A 131 1.99 -1.84 9.85
C VAL A 131 3.04 -1.37 8.86
N ILE A 132 4.13 -0.80 9.37
CA ILE A 132 5.30 -0.43 8.58
C ILE A 132 6.53 -1.20 9.06
N CYS A 133 7.32 -1.71 8.14
CA CYS A 133 8.55 -2.43 8.43
C CYS A 133 9.72 -1.84 7.65
N ASP A 134 10.87 -1.84 8.29
CA ASP A 134 12.15 -1.46 7.70
C ASP A 134 13.18 -2.57 7.89
N ARG A 135 13.55 -3.23 6.79
CA ARG A 135 14.52 -4.32 6.80
C ARG A 135 15.91 -3.84 7.20
N LYS A 136 16.32 -2.65 6.76
CA LYS A 136 17.67 -2.13 7.02
C LYS A 136 17.80 -1.67 8.47
N SER A 137 16.75 -1.10 9.04
CA SER A 137 16.70 -0.73 10.46
C SER A 137 16.25 -1.88 11.38
N SER A 138 15.90 -3.05 10.81
CA SER A 138 15.45 -4.24 11.56
C SER A 138 14.28 -3.97 12.51
N LEU A 139 13.34 -3.09 12.13
CA LEU A 139 12.20 -2.73 12.96
C LEU A 139 10.89 -2.83 12.17
N CYS A 140 9.82 -3.17 12.86
CA CYS A 140 8.45 -2.91 12.44
C CYS A 140 7.75 -2.07 13.50
N ALA A 141 6.78 -1.28 13.06
CA ALA A 141 5.99 -0.40 13.90
C ALA A 141 4.53 -0.40 13.43
N ASP A 142 3.65 -0.07 14.37
CA ASP A 142 2.23 0.22 14.11
C ASP A 142 1.87 1.61 14.66
N ALA A 143 0.57 1.91 14.75
CA ALA A 143 0.06 3.17 15.27
C ALA A 143 0.50 3.49 16.72
N SER A 144 1.00 2.51 17.47
CA SER A 144 1.49 2.64 18.84
C SER A 144 3.01 2.85 18.91
N GLY A 145 3.73 2.67 17.81
CA GLY A 145 5.19 2.76 17.74
C GLY A 145 5.87 1.46 17.35
N ILE A 146 7.17 1.39 17.58
CA ILE A 146 7.99 0.19 17.29
C ILE A 146 7.47 -1.01 18.08
N SER A 147 7.38 -2.17 17.44
CA SER A 147 6.87 -3.42 18.03
C SER A 147 7.81 -4.59 17.78
N LEU A 148 8.31 -5.20 18.86
CA LEU A 148 9.12 -6.43 18.80
C LEU A 148 8.31 -7.60 18.21
N GLY A 149 7.03 -7.69 18.54
CA GLY A 149 6.13 -8.74 18.03
C GLY A 149 5.95 -8.66 16.52
N LEU A 150 5.65 -7.46 16.00
CA LEU A 150 5.55 -7.25 14.55
C LEU A 150 6.90 -7.47 13.85
N THR A 151 7.99 -7.04 14.47
CA THR A 151 9.34 -7.27 13.95
C THR A 151 9.64 -8.76 13.82
N LEU A 152 9.32 -9.56 14.85
CA LEU A 152 9.43 -11.02 14.79
C LEU A 152 8.54 -11.60 13.68
N SER A 153 7.27 -11.21 13.62
CA SER A 153 6.30 -11.75 12.66
C SER A 153 6.65 -11.45 11.20
N TYR A 154 7.17 -10.27 10.89
CA TYR A 154 7.39 -9.83 9.51
C TYR A 154 8.85 -9.83 9.05
N LEU A 155 9.81 -9.72 9.98
CA LEU A 155 11.24 -9.70 9.67
C LEU A 155 12.01 -10.89 10.24
N GLY A 156 11.40 -11.66 11.15
CA GLY A 156 11.97 -12.88 11.74
C GLY A 156 12.84 -12.64 12.98
N GLN A 157 13.25 -13.75 13.60
CA GLN A 157 13.95 -13.77 14.89
C GLN A 157 15.21 -12.89 14.90
N ALA A 158 16.06 -13.03 13.89
CA ALA A 158 17.31 -12.27 13.82
C ALA A 158 17.12 -10.75 13.76
N ALA A 159 16.01 -10.25 13.20
CA ALA A 159 15.69 -8.83 13.20
C ALA A 159 15.19 -8.39 14.58
N GLN A 160 14.34 -9.20 15.22
CA GLN A 160 13.85 -8.93 16.56
C GLN A 160 14.98 -8.93 17.60
N ASP A 161 15.94 -9.85 17.51
CA ASP A 161 17.12 -9.88 18.38
C ASP A 161 17.96 -8.60 18.23
N LYS A 162 18.19 -8.15 16.99
CA LYS A 162 18.92 -6.91 16.70
C LYS A 162 18.20 -5.69 17.25
N LEU A 163 16.88 -5.62 17.07
CA LEU A 163 16.08 -4.54 17.60
C LEU A 163 16.16 -4.52 19.12
N GLN A 164 15.96 -5.66 19.78
CA GLN A 164 16.05 -5.76 21.23
C GLN A 164 17.43 -5.33 21.77
N GLN A 165 18.51 -5.71 21.09
CA GLN A 165 19.87 -5.24 21.42
C GLN A 165 20.02 -3.72 21.27
N ALA A 166 19.44 -3.13 20.22
CA ALA A 166 19.52 -1.69 19.96
C ALA A 166 18.71 -0.86 20.97
N LEU A 167 17.61 -1.39 21.48
CA LEU A 167 16.80 -0.74 22.53
C LEU A 167 17.50 -0.79 23.90
N GLY A 168 18.35 -1.80 24.13
CA GLY A 168 19.04 -2.00 25.42
C GLY A 168 18.11 -2.49 26.53
N GLU A 169 18.65 -2.62 27.74
CA GLU A 169 17.95 -3.22 28.91
C GLU A 169 17.27 -2.17 29.82
N GLY A 170 17.05 -0.95 29.34
CA GLY A 170 16.57 0.17 30.16
C GLY A 170 15.05 0.40 30.12
N ALA A 171 14.46 0.73 31.26
CA ALA A 171 13.13 1.37 31.29
C ALA A 171 13.25 2.80 30.71
N GLY A 172 12.35 3.17 29.80
CA GLY A 172 12.26 4.53 29.25
C GLY A 172 12.72 4.71 27.79
N VAL A 173 12.88 3.64 27.02
CA VAL A 173 13.12 3.75 25.58
C VAL A 173 11.88 4.29 24.88
N ASP A 174 12.00 5.43 24.21
CA ASP A 174 10.92 5.98 23.39
C ASP A 174 10.76 5.14 22.12
N MET A 175 9.70 4.34 22.10
CA MET A 175 9.28 3.53 20.95
C MET A 175 8.25 4.25 20.08
N GLY A 176 7.75 5.40 20.54
CA GLY A 176 6.71 6.17 19.87
C GLY A 176 7.25 7.01 18.72
N THR A 177 8.53 7.36 18.74
CA THR A 177 9.18 8.11 17.65
C THR A 177 10.35 7.36 17.03
N TYR A 178 10.44 7.36 15.70
CA TYR A 178 11.47 6.60 14.99
C TYR A 178 11.74 7.14 13.58
N THR A 179 12.95 6.91 13.09
CA THR A 179 13.35 7.26 11.72
C THR A 179 13.61 6.00 10.92
N LEU A 180 12.93 5.88 9.78
CA LEU A 180 13.14 4.83 8.81
C LEU A 180 14.42 5.12 8.02
N SER A 181 15.02 4.07 7.47
CA SER A 181 16.28 4.10 6.72
C SER A 181 16.19 4.86 5.40
N ASN A 182 14.99 5.18 4.93
CA ASN A 182 14.73 6.09 3.83
C ASN A 182 14.62 7.57 4.26
N GLY A 183 14.81 7.89 5.54
CA GLY A 183 14.79 9.23 6.12
C GLY A 183 13.44 9.69 6.67
N VAL A 184 12.35 8.94 6.40
CA VAL A 184 11.02 9.28 6.92
C VAL A 184 11.00 9.12 8.44
N TYR A 185 10.51 10.14 9.12
CA TYR A 185 10.40 10.17 10.58
C TYR A 185 8.94 10.05 10.98
N CYS A 186 8.61 9.10 11.84
CA CYS A 186 7.25 8.87 12.33
C CYS A 186 7.16 9.16 13.83
N ASP A 187 6.03 9.74 14.22
CA ASP A 187 5.65 10.06 15.59
C ASP A 187 4.25 9.51 15.85
N SER A 188 4.18 8.48 16.69
CA SER A 188 2.98 7.69 16.97
C SER A 188 2.00 8.46 17.83
N GLN A 189 2.48 9.35 18.70
CA GLN A 189 1.62 10.22 19.48
C GLN A 189 0.95 11.28 18.60
N ALA A 190 1.72 11.85 17.66
CA ALA A 190 1.19 12.78 16.67
C ALA A 190 0.36 12.09 15.57
N LYS A 191 0.44 10.76 15.47
CA LYS A 191 -0.15 9.95 14.37
C LYS A 191 0.26 10.49 12.99
N ALA A 192 1.53 10.84 12.86
CA ALA A 192 2.05 11.50 11.67
C ALA A 192 3.46 11.03 11.32
N CYS A 193 3.72 10.89 10.04
CA CYS A 193 5.06 10.70 9.48
C CYS A 193 5.45 11.92 8.63
N TYR A 194 6.73 12.23 8.62
CA TYR A 194 7.33 13.40 8.01
C TYR A 194 8.50 12.99 7.13
N THR A 195 8.85 13.83 6.16
CA THR A 195 9.97 13.59 5.24
C THR A 195 11.33 13.54 5.94
N ASP A 196 11.40 14.05 7.17
CA ASP A 196 12.61 14.13 7.98
C ASP A 196 12.26 14.37 9.45
N ARG A 197 13.24 14.15 10.34
CA ARG A 197 13.14 14.35 11.80
C ARG A 197 12.84 15.77 12.25
N PHE A 198 13.01 16.77 11.40
CA PHE A 198 12.68 18.17 11.73
C PHE A 198 11.20 18.49 11.45
N LYS A 199 10.42 17.49 11.04
CA LYS A 199 8.99 17.60 10.73
C LYS A 199 8.71 18.64 9.62
N THR A 200 9.65 18.80 8.68
CA THR A 200 9.60 19.84 7.63
C THR A 200 8.35 19.74 6.76
N ARG A 201 8.00 18.52 6.33
CA ARG A 201 6.83 18.26 5.50
C ARG A 201 6.20 16.93 5.90
N LEU A 202 4.87 16.92 5.97
CA LEU A 202 4.12 15.69 6.19
C LEU A 202 4.34 14.72 5.02
N ASP A 203 4.72 13.49 5.33
CA ASP A 203 4.63 12.38 4.41
C ASP A 203 3.21 11.83 4.46
N PHE A 204 2.33 12.39 3.62
CA PHE A 204 0.92 12.04 3.59
C PHE A 204 0.67 10.55 3.31
N GLN A 205 1.48 9.94 2.44
CA GLN A 205 1.28 8.54 2.05
C GLN A 205 1.63 7.61 3.22
N THR A 206 2.80 7.81 3.82
CA THR A 206 3.22 7.01 4.99
C THR A 206 2.28 7.24 6.17
N THR A 207 1.92 8.51 6.43
CA THR A 207 0.99 8.88 7.51
C THR A 207 -0.35 8.17 7.34
N LYS A 208 -0.95 8.26 6.16
CA LYS A 208 -2.26 7.69 5.90
C LYS A 208 -2.23 6.17 6.00
N ARG A 209 -1.20 5.50 5.52
CA ARG A 209 -1.11 4.02 5.59
C ARG A 209 -0.85 3.46 6.98
N LEU A 210 -0.13 4.21 7.80
CA LEU A 210 0.26 3.75 9.13
C LEU A 210 -0.80 4.06 10.19
N PHE A 211 -1.48 5.22 10.10
CA PHE A 211 -2.31 5.73 11.19
C PHE A 211 -3.81 5.86 10.85
N HIS A 212 -4.19 5.71 9.59
CA HIS A 212 -5.55 5.96 9.09
C HIS A 212 -6.02 4.85 8.13
#